data_AF-A0AAE0GM03-F1
#
_entry.id   AF-A0AAE0GM03-F1
#
_cell.length_a   1.000
_cell.length_b   1.000
_cell.length_c   1.000
_cell.angle_alpha   90.00
_cell.angle_beta   90.00
_cell.angle_gamma   90.00
#
_symmetry.space_group_name_H-M   'P 1'
#
loop_
_entity.id
_entity.type
_entity.pdbx_description
1 polymer ?
#
loop_
_entity_poly.entity_id
_entity_poly.type
_entity_poly.pdbx_seq_one_letter_code
_entity_poly.pdbx_strand_id
1 'polypeptide(L)'
;MAAGNEENSFLHSIGKRKTMPHTLVLEHVSPATRLLEKRRQMFEVQEALEAQKQEFNRKEEIFKRREEGLKKKDLELQESLIRFSKFLQENDSKRTRAEKKASDEIKLRLQKEAEIEQLNSTLDDLKAEKKTTSDVVEKNMSYQKYLETVLDVADEYHEINDLLMRYATLEATNNDLRHSATATSDKNEQTRAELQAYTKMKTDEILNLNNSISRLKKELESRERDAIVMQANMDYMLQVTSQKTLENGQVCMATDNLFHRCNSRSKVNHKPTSKPLEQLAVIGDFMADLGAIVKQWRVSGKQARGEKN
;
A
#
# COMPACT_ATOMS: atom_id res chain seq x y z
N MET A 1 62.96 62.10 -45.43
CA MET A 1 62.99 63.57 -45.29
C MET A 1 64.05 63.88 -44.24
N ALA A 2 65.32 63.98 -44.61
CA ALA A 2 65.94 65.16 -45.23
C ALA A 2 66.13 66.31 -44.22
N ALA A 3 67.13 66.17 -43.37
CA ALA A 3 67.92 67.24 -42.76
C ALA A 3 69.23 66.54 -42.34
N GLY A 4 70.34 66.67 -43.06
CA GLY A 4 70.93 67.94 -43.48
C GLY A 4 72.02 68.26 -42.46
N ASN A 5 73.17 67.58 -42.52
CA ASN A 5 74.37 68.14 -43.12
C ASN A 5 74.83 69.46 -42.49
N GLU A 6 75.13 69.50 -41.19
CA GLU A 6 75.84 70.62 -40.54
C GLU A 6 76.91 70.20 -39.52
N GLU A 7 77.40 68.96 -39.55
CA GLU A 7 78.48 68.53 -38.64
C GLU A 7 79.90 68.65 -39.21
N ASN A 8 80.09 69.17 -40.43
CA ASN A 8 81.38 69.07 -41.11
C ASN A 8 82.06 70.39 -41.50
N SER A 9 81.81 71.50 -40.78
CA SER A 9 82.46 72.79 -41.09
C SER A 9 83.37 73.36 -39.99
N PHE A 10 83.52 72.70 -38.84
CA PHE A 10 84.23 73.30 -37.69
C PHE A 10 85.69 72.87 -37.49
N LEU A 11 86.23 71.98 -38.33
CA LEU A 11 87.62 71.47 -38.23
C LEU A 11 88.51 71.85 -39.44
N HIS A 12 88.27 72.99 -40.09
CA HIS A 12 89.06 73.40 -41.27
C HIS A 12 89.49 74.88 -41.29
N SER A 13 89.97 75.41 -40.15
CA SER A 13 90.68 76.71 -40.19
C SER A 13 91.91 76.84 -39.27
N ILE A 14 92.25 75.81 -38.51
CA ILE A 14 93.45 75.83 -37.66
C ILE A 14 94.63 75.32 -38.49
N GLY A 15 95.33 76.24 -39.15
CA GLY A 15 96.53 75.89 -39.89
C GLY A 15 97.05 76.89 -40.90
N LYS A 16 96.55 78.14 -40.97
CA LYS A 16 97.33 79.21 -41.58
C LYS A 16 98.51 79.52 -40.65
N ARG A 17 99.63 78.84 -40.90
CA ARG A 17 100.96 79.18 -40.37
C ARG A 17 101.18 80.67 -40.64
N LYS A 18 101.03 81.51 -39.60
CA LYS A 18 101.59 82.86 -39.64
C LYS A 18 103.09 82.67 -39.82
N THR A 19 103.55 83.02 -41.01
CA THR A 19 104.97 83.14 -41.34
C THR A 19 105.64 83.94 -40.22
N MET A 20 106.53 83.28 -39.48
CA MET A 20 107.47 83.96 -38.59
C MET A 20 108.14 85.06 -39.42
N PRO A 21 108.13 86.33 -38.99
CA PRO A 21 108.76 87.39 -39.76
C PRO A 21 110.22 86.99 -39.98
N HIS A 22 110.58 86.86 -41.27
CA HIS A 22 111.96 86.61 -41.70
C HIS A 22 112.87 87.59 -40.97
N THR A 23 113.87 87.05 -40.26
CA THR A 23 114.95 87.86 -39.69
C THR A 23 115.73 88.45 -40.86
N LEU A 24 115.40 89.68 -41.25
CA LEU A 24 116.28 90.50 -42.06
C LEU A 24 117.50 90.82 -41.18
N VAL A 25 118.57 90.04 -41.35
CA VAL A 25 119.86 90.28 -40.69
C VAL A 25 120.47 91.52 -41.34
N LEU A 26 120.12 92.69 -40.79
CA LEU A 26 120.74 93.97 -41.14
C LEU A 26 122.07 94.08 -40.36
N GLU A 27 123.15 93.64 -41.01
CA GLU A 27 124.49 93.55 -40.42
C GLU A 27 125.22 94.91 -40.34
N HIS A 28 124.75 95.94 -41.08
CA HIS A 28 125.39 97.26 -41.18
C HIS A 28 124.46 98.44 -40.82
N VAL A 29 123.89 98.46 -39.62
CA VAL A 29 123.16 99.63 -39.07
C VAL A 29 123.42 99.76 -37.57
N SER A 30 123.39 101.00 -37.06
CA SER A 30 123.67 101.36 -35.65
C SER A 30 122.94 100.46 -34.64
N PRO A 31 123.54 100.11 -33.48
CA PRO A 31 122.91 99.31 -32.41
C PRO A 31 121.49 99.77 -32.03
N ALA A 32 121.20 101.06 -32.15
CA ALA A 32 119.88 101.63 -31.95
C ALA A 32 118.83 101.06 -32.93
N THR A 33 119.18 100.91 -34.20
CA THR A 33 118.30 100.38 -35.26
C THR A 33 117.98 98.89 -35.12
N ARG A 34 118.95 98.08 -34.66
CA ARG A 34 118.73 96.63 -34.40
C ARG A 34 117.85 96.38 -33.18
N LEU A 35 117.99 97.22 -32.14
CA LEU A 35 117.10 97.22 -30.98
C LEU A 35 115.67 97.59 -31.36
N LEU A 36 115.49 98.59 -32.24
CA LEU A 36 114.19 98.98 -32.77
C LEU A 36 113.54 97.84 -33.58
N GLU A 37 114.30 97.13 -34.41
CA GLU A 37 113.78 95.99 -35.18
C GLU A 37 113.41 94.80 -34.28
N LYS A 38 114.20 94.51 -33.24
CA LYS A 38 113.85 93.48 -32.24
C LYS A 38 112.63 93.88 -31.40
N ARG A 39 112.45 95.16 -31.08
CA ARG A 39 111.21 95.68 -30.46
C ARG A 39 110.03 95.56 -31.42
N ARG A 40 110.20 95.81 -32.72
CA ARG A 40 109.15 95.61 -33.73
C ARG A 40 108.75 94.14 -33.85
N GLN A 41 109.71 93.22 -33.95
CA GLN A 41 109.44 91.76 -33.97
C GLN A 41 108.76 91.28 -32.69
N MET A 42 109.20 91.76 -31.53
CA MET A 42 108.56 91.46 -30.24
C MET A 42 107.13 92.00 -30.20
N PHE A 43 106.89 93.20 -30.73
CA PHE A 43 105.56 93.78 -30.85
C PHE A 43 104.66 93.00 -31.81
N GLU A 44 105.17 92.59 -32.99
CA GLU A 44 104.42 91.76 -33.96
C GLU A 44 104.06 90.38 -33.38
N VAL A 45 104.97 89.74 -32.64
CA VAL A 45 104.69 88.46 -31.96
C VAL A 45 103.71 88.66 -30.81
N GLN A 46 103.85 89.74 -30.04
CA GLN A 46 102.93 90.09 -28.96
C GLN A 46 101.53 90.39 -29.49
N GLU A 47 101.41 91.15 -30.58
CA GLU A 47 100.17 91.45 -31.29
C GLU A 47 99.54 90.18 -31.88
N ALA A 48 100.34 89.28 -32.46
CA ALA A 48 99.85 87.99 -32.96
C ALA A 48 99.38 87.06 -31.84
N LEU A 49 100.06 87.05 -30.69
CA LEU A 49 99.67 86.31 -29.49
C LEU A 49 98.40 86.90 -28.86
N GLU A 50 98.28 88.23 -28.81
CA GLU A 50 97.06 88.91 -28.38
C GLU A 50 95.88 88.63 -29.32
N ALA A 51 96.09 88.65 -30.64
CA ALA A 51 95.08 88.27 -31.61
C ALA A 51 94.64 86.80 -31.45
N GLN A 52 95.59 85.87 -31.20
CA GLN A 52 95.27 84.46 -30.98
C GLN A 52 94.53 84.25 -29.64
N LYS A 53 94.93 84.95 -28.58
CA LYS A 53 94.21 84.95 -27.28
C LYS A 53 92.79 85.48 -27.45
N GLN A 54 92.62 86.57 -28.19
CA GLN A 54 91.29 87.10 -28.50
C GLN A 54 90.45 86.11 -29.32
N GLU A 55 91.02 85.43 -30.31
CA GLU A 55 90.32 84.42 -31.10
C GLU A 55 89.94 83.19 -30.27
N PHE A 56 90.83 82.73 -29.39
CA PHE A 56 90.55 81.64 -28.47
C PHE A 56 89.44 82.02 -27.48
N ASN A 57 89.51 83.20 -26.86
CA ASN A 57 88.46 83.71 -25.98
C ASN A 57 87.11 83.80 -26.71
N ARG A 58 87.09 84.27 -27.97
CA ARG A 58 85.86 84.28 -28.78
C ARG A 58 85.30 82.88 -29.02
N LYS A 59 86.15 81.89 -29.32
CA LYS A 59 85.72 80.49 -29.50
C LYS A 59 85.25 79.88 -28.19
N GLU A 60 85.93 80.16 -27.08
CA GLU A 60 85.56 79.75 -25.73
C GLU A 60 84.18 80.32 -25.35
N GLU A 61 83.92 81.60 -25.62
CA GLU A 61 82.60 82.21 -25.43
C GLU A 61 81.51 81.53 -26.27
N ILE A 62 81.79 81.18 -27.53
CA ILE A 62 80.83 80.47 -28.39
C ILE A 62 80.54 79.07 -27.85
N PHE A 63 81.57 78.32 -27.47
CA PHE A 63 81.40 76.98 -26.90
C PHE A 63 80.66 77.03 -25.57
N LYS A 64 80.98 78.00 -24.71
CA LYS A 64 80.27 78.20 -23.45
C LYS A 64 78.80 78.52 -23.69
N ARG A 65 78.47 79.40 -24.63
CA ARG A 65 77.08 79.67 -25.04
C ARG A 65 76.38 78.43 -25.60
N ARG A 66 77.07 77.61 -26.40
CA ARG A 66 76.52 76.36 -26.94
C ARG A 66 76.28 75.31 -25.86
N GLU A 67 77.21 75.17 -24.92
CA GLU A 67 77.10 74.28 -23.76
C GLU A 67 75.93 74.72 -22.86
N GLU A 68 75.81 76.02 -22.56
CA GLU A 68 74.68 76.59 -21.83
C GLU A 68 73.35 76.34 -22.57
N GLY A 69 73.33 76.50 -23.89
CA GLY A 69 72.16 76.21 -24.72
C GLY A 69 71.76 74.72 -24.73
N LEU A 70 72.74 73.82 -24.76
CA LEU A 70 72.49 72.37 -24.68
C LEU A 70 71.99 71.97 -23.28
N LYS A 71 72.61 72.48 -22.21
CA LYS A 71 72.14 72.26 -20.83
C LYS A 71 70.70 72.73 -20.64
N LYS A 72 70.35 73.88 -21.22
CA LYS A 72 68.97 74.39 -21.18
C LYS A 72 67.99 73.45 -21.89
N LYS A 73 68.33 72.97 -23.10
CA LYS A 73 67.49 72.01 -23.84
C LYS A 73 67.35 70.68 -23.11
N ASP A 74 68.42 70.19 -22.49
CA ASP A 74 68.39 68.96 -21.69
C ASP A 74 67.46 69.11 -20.47
N LEU A 75 67.56 70.24 -19.74
CA LEU A 75 66.63 70.56 -18.65
C LEU A 75 65.17 70.64 -19.12
N GLU A 76 64.91 71.31 -20.25
CA GLU A 76 63.56 71.39 -20.83
C GLU A 76 63.01 70.00 -21.22
N LEU A 77 63.85 69.11 -21.76
CA LEU A 77 63.48 67.73 -22.08
C LEU A 77 63.18 66.92 -20.82
N GLN A 78 64.03 67.01 -19.79
CA GLN A 78 63.82 66.35 -18.50
C GLN A 78 62.51 66.82 -17.85
N GLU A 79 62.25 68.12 -17.82
CA GLU A 79 60.99 68.68 -17.31
C GLU A 79 59.77 68.20 -18.12
N SER A 80 59.92 68.10 -19.45
CA SER A 80 58.86 67.59 -20.33
C SER A 80 58.59 66.12 -20.07
N LEU A 81 59.62 65.32 -19.84
CA LEU A 81 59.51 63.89 -19.54
C LEU A 81 58.85 63.66 -18.18
N ILE A 82 59.20 64.46 -17.16
CA ILE A 82 58.53 64.43 -15.85
C ILE A 82 57.04 64.79 -16.00
N ARG A 83 56.73 65.86 -16.76
CA ARG A 83 55.34 66.26 -17.02
C ARG A 83 54.56 65.17 -17.76
N PHE A 84 55.16 64.53 -18.77
CA PHE A 84 54.51 63.47 -19.53
C PHE A 84 54.29 62.21 -18.67
N SER A 85 55.28 61.82 -17.86
CA SER A 85 55.16 60.71 -16.92
C SER A 85 54.02 60.96 -15.92
N LYS A 86 53.96 62.17 -15.34
CA LYS A 86 52.87 62.58 -14.45
C LYS A 86 51.51 62.56 -15.16
N PHE A 87 51.44 63.07 -16.38
CA PHE A 87 50.21 63.04 -17.19
C PHE A 87 49.74 61.61 -17.47
N LEU A 88 50.65 60.70 -17.85
CA LEU A 88 50.32 59.29 -18.07
C LEU A 88 49.82 58.64 -16.79
N GLN A 89 50.49 58.85 -15.66
CA GLN A 89 50.07 58.30 -14.37
C GLN A 89 48.68 58.82 -13.95
N GLU A 90 48.42 60.12 -14.11
CA GLU A 90 47.12 60.71 -13.82
C GLU A 90 46.02 60.21 -14.76
N ASN A 91 46.32 60.03 -16.04
CA ASN A 91 45.37 59.52 -17.03
C ASN A 91 45.04 58.05 -16.77
N ASP A 92 46.05 57.22 -16.52
CA ASP A 92 45.87 55.81 -16.15
C ASP A 92 45.05 55.69 -14.85
N SER A 93 45.37 56.53 -13.85
CA SER A 93 44.59 56.61 -12.60
C SER A 93 43.13 57.07 -12.81
N LYS A 94 42.84 57.88 -13.84
CA LYS A 94 41.47 58.27 -14.22
C LYS A 94 40.78 57.13 -14.96
N ARG A 95 41.47 56.46 -15.88
CA ARG A 95 40.95 55.30 -16.62
C ARG A 95 40.58 54.16 -15.66
N THR A 96 41.49 53.76 -14.78
CA THR A 96 41.23 52.70 -13.79
C THR A 96 40.08 53.06 -12.83
N ARG A 97 39.96 54.32 -12.42
CA ARG A 97 38.82 54.77 -11.60
C ARG A 97 37.50 54.70 -12.35
N ALA A 98 37.48 55.10 -13.62
CA ALA A 98 36.29 55.03 -14.47
C ALA A 98 35.90 53.57 -14.75
N GLU A 99 36.86 52.71 -15.08
CA GLU A 99 36.65 51.28 -15.29
C GLU A 99 36.12 50.58 -14.04
N LYS A 100 36.71 50.87 -12.86
CA LYS A 100 36.23 50.33 -11.59
C LYS A 100 34.80 50.79 -11.30
N LYS A 101 34.51 52.09 -11.44
CA LYS A 101 33.17 52.62 -11.23
C LYS A 101 32.14 51.98 -12.18
N ALA A 102 32.50 51.79 -13.45
CA ALA A 102 31.63 51.12 -14.42
C ALA A 102 31.40 49.65 -14.04
N SER A 103 32.44 48.92 -13.62
CA SER A 103 32.31 47.53 -13.16
C SER A 103 31.43 47.41 -11.93
N ASP A 104 31.62 48.28 -10.94
CA ASP A 104 30.83 48.29 -9.71
C ASP A 104 29.35 48.63 -10.00
N GLU A 105 29.09 49.59 -10.90
CA GLU A 105 27.73 49.94 -11.34
C GLU A 105 27.04 48.77 -12.07
N ILE A 106 27.76 48.07 -12.96
CA ILE A 106 27.23 46.89 -13.66
C ILE A 106 26.89 45.78 -12.66
N LYS A 107 27.76 45.51 -11.69
CA LYS A 107 27.50 44.51 -10.64
C LYS A 107 26.27 44.89 -9.81
N LEU A 108 26.16 46.16 -9.41
CA LEU A 108 25.00 46.65 -8.65
C LEU A 108 23.71 46.53 -9.46
N ARG A 109 23.74 46.88 -10.74
CA ARG A 109 22.58 46.74 -11.64
C ARG A 109 22.14 45.28 -11.74
N LEU A 110 23.06 44.34 -11.99
CA LEU A 110 22.75 42.91 -12.07
C LEU A 110 22.16 42.37 -10.76
N GLN A 111 22.69 42.80 -9.61
CA GLN A 111 22.14 42.42 -8.31
C GLN A 111 20.70 42.93 -8.13
N LYS A 112 20.44 44.17 -8.54
CA LYS A 112 19.10 44.77 -8.47
C LYS A 112 18.11 44.14 -9.46
N GLU A 113 18.57 43.78 -10.66
CA GLU A 113 17.77 43.04 -11.64
C GLU A 113 17.33 41.67 -11.10
N ALA A 114 18.24 40.93 -10.46
CA ALA A 114 17.93 39.66 -9.82
C ALA A 114 16.95 39.81 -8.64
N GLU A 115 17.12 40.87 -7.82
CA GLU A 115 16.20 41.19 -6.73
C GLU A 115 14.80 41.52 -7.25
N ILE A 116 14.69 42.29 -8.34
CA ILE A 116 13.41 42.60 -9.00
C ILE A 116 12.74 41.34 -9.52
N GLU A 117 13.48 40.43 -10.15
CA GLU A 117 12.94 39.16 -10.66
C GLU A 117 12.40 38.29 -9.51
N GLN A 118 13.15 38.17 -8.41
CA GLN A 118 12.72 37.44 -7.22
C GLN A 118 11.46 38.06 -6.59
N LEU A 119 11.42 39.39 -6.47
CA LEU A 119 10.27 40.10 -5.90
C LEU A 119 9.03 39.96 -6.80
N ASN A 120 9.19 40.02 -8.11
CA ASN A 120 8.08 39.82 -9.06
C ASN A 120 7.52 38.40 -8.96
N SER A 121 8.39 37.38 -8.90
CA SER A 121 7.98 35.99 -8.68
C SER A 121 7.16 35.85 -7.40
N THR A 122 7.65 36.40 -6.29
CA THR A 122 6.95 36.35 -4.99
C THR A 122 5.61 37.08 -5.04
N LEU A 123 5.55 38.19 -5.76
CA LEU A 123 4.34 39.00 -5.92
C LEU A 123 3.28 38.25 -6.73
N ASP A 124 3.67 37.51 -7.76
CA ASP A 124 2.76 36.70 -8.56
C ASP A 124 2.24 35.49 -7.77
N ASP A 125 3.08 34.84 -6.96
CA ASP A 125 2.67 33.78 -6.03
C ASP A 125 1.61 34.29 -5.04
N LEU A 126 1.89 35.43 -4.40
CA LEU A 126 0.96 36.06 -3.44
C LEU A 126 -0.35 36.49 -4.10
N LYS A 127 -0.33 36.94 -5.35
CA LYS A 127 -1.55 37.24 -6.11
C LYS A 127 -2.37 35.97 -6.37
N ALA A 128 -1.73 34.87 -6.72
CA ALA A 128 -2.40 33.59 -6.95
C ALA A 128 -3.03 33.05 -5.66
N GLU A 129 -2.32 33.14 -4.53
CA GLU A 129 -2.84 32.77 -3.21
C GLU A 129 -4.02 33.65 -2.80
N LYS A 130 -3.90 34.97 -2.98
CA LYS A 130 -5.00 35.92 -2.72
C LYS A 130 -6.23 35.58 -3.54
N LYS A 131 -6.06 35.31 -4.84
CA LYS A 131 -7.18 34.93 -5.73
C LYS A 131 -7.85 33.65 -5.23
N THR A 132 -7.07 32.61 -4.96
CA THR A 132 -7.59 31.32 -4.47
C THR A 132 -8.36 31.49 -3.17
N THR A 133 -7.82 32.26 -2.23
CA THR A 133 -8.47 32.55 -0.95
C THR A 133 -9.76 33.35 -1.16
N SER A 134 -9.75 34.34 -2.04
CA SER A 134 -10.93 35.13 -2.41
C SER A 134 -12.04 34.25 -2.99
N ASP A 135 -11.69 33.34 -3.92
CA ASP A 135 -12.65 32.42 -4.54
C ASP A 135 -13.29 31.49 -3.49
N VAL A 136 -12.52 31.04 -2.49
CA VAL A 136 -13.04 30.23 -1.37
C VAL A 136 -13.97 31.05 -0.48
N VAL A 137 -13.60 32.29 -0.16
CA VAL A 137 -14.45 33.19 0.64
C VAL A 137 -15.76 33.48 -0.08
N GLU A 138 -15.74 33.79 -1.37
CA GLU A 138 -16.96 34.05 -2.16
C GLU A 138 -17.90 32.84 -2.18
N LYS A 139 -17.36 31.63 -2.38
CA LYS A 139 -18.15 30.39 -2.28
C LYS A 139 -18.76 30.23 -0.89
N ASN A 140 -17.97 30.41 0.17
CA ASN A 140 -18.46 30.27 1.54
C ASN A 140 -19.49 31.33 1.91
N MET A 141 -19.37 32.56 1.40
CA MET A 141 -20.38 33.61 1.59
C MET A 141 -21.74 33.21 1.02
N SER A 142 -21.80 32.43 -0.07
CA SER A 142 -23.07 31.94 -0.60
C SER A 142 -23.77 30.98 0.38
N TYR A 143 -23.00 30.10 1.03
CA TYR A 143 -23.52 29.21 2.07
C TYR A 143 -23.92 29.97 3.33
N GLN A 144 -23.13 30.97 3.74
CA GLN A 144 -23.48 31.82 4.87
C GLN A 144 -24.81 32.55 4.62
N LYS A 145 -24.97 33.22 3.47
CA LYS A 145 -26.23 33.89 3.10
C LYS A 145 -27.42 32.95 3.08
N TYR A 146 -27.23 31.73 2.60
CA TYR A 146 -28.26 30.71 2.65
C TYR A 146 -28.64 30.36 4.09
N LEU A 147 -27.66 30.13 4.97
CA LEU A 147 -27.91 29.82 6.38
C LEU A 147 -28.55 30.98 7.14
N GLU A 148 -28.19 32.23 6.81
CA GLU A 148 -28.87 33.43 7.31
C GLU A 148 -30.35 33.44 6.88
N THR A 149 -30.65 33.10 5.62
CA THR A 149 -32.04 32.99 5.14
C THR A 149 -32.81 31.88 5.85
N VAL A 150 -32.15 30.76 6.18
CA VAL A 150 -32.77 29.68 6.98
C VAL A 150 -33.05 30.16 8.40
N LEU A 151 -32.15 30.93 8.98
CA LEU A 151 -32.31 31.51 10.32
C LEU A 151 -33.47 32.50 10.39
N ASP A 152 -33.69 33.30 9.34
CA ASP A 152 -34.84 34.21 9.23
C ASP A 152 -36.20 33.49 9.25
N VAL A 153 -36.24 32.20 8.86
CA VAL A 153 -37.46 31.38 8.84
C VAL A 153 -37.57 30.50 10.09
N ALA A 154 -36.45 30.13 10.68
CA ALA A 154 -36.36 29.18 11.78
C ALA A 154 -36.20 29.91 13.12
N ASP A 155 -37.31 30.40 13.67
CA ASP A 155 -37.39 31.16 14.94
C ASP A 155 -36.76 30.45 16.17
N GLU A 156 -36.48 29.14 16.08
CA GLU A 156 -35.89 28.35 17.16
C GLU A 156 -34.36 28.53 17.30
N TYR A 157 -33.68 29.08 16.28
CA TYR A 157 -32.21 29.21 16.25
C TYR A 157 -31.81 30.68 16.10
N HIS A 158 -30.80 31.11 16.88
CA HIS A 158 -30.41 32.53 16.94
C HIS A 158 -29.08 32.78 16.22
N GLU A 159 -28.22 31.76 16.13
CA GLU A 159 -26.97 31.81 15.38
C GLU A 159 -26.89 30.66 14.35
N ILE A 160 -26.16 30.89 13.25
CA ILE A 160 -25.88 29.84 12.25
C ILE A 160 -25.20 28.63 12.91
N ASN A 161 -24.36 28.87 13.92
CA ASN A 161 -23.71 27.80 14.65
C ASN A 161 -24.71 26.88 15.38
N ASP A 162 -25.84 27.41 15.86
CA ASP A 162 -26.89 26.61 16.48
C ASP A 162 -27.50 25.63 15.47
N LEU A 163 -27.76 26.10 14.24
CA LEU A 163 -28.25 25.26 13.14
C LEU A 163 -27.25 24.15 12.79
N LEU A 164 -25.96 24.48 12.72
CA LEU A 164 -24.91 23.51 12.40
C LEU A 164 -24.76 22.45 13.50
N MET A 165 -24.77 22.86 14.77
CA MET A 165 -24.70 21.94 15.91
C MET A 165 -25.93 21.04 15.97
N ARG A 166 -27.12 21.60 15.68
CA ARG A 166 -28.35 20.82 15.59
C ARG A 166 -28.29 19.82 14.45
N TYR A 167 -27.86 20.24 13.26
CA TYR A 167 -27.68 19.36 12.11
C TYR A 167 -26.72 18.22 12.45
N ALA A 168 -25.55 18.53 13.02
CA ALA A 168 -24.55 17.52 13.40
C ALA A 168 -25.12 16.49 14.39
N THR A 169 -25.90 16.95 15.38
CA THR A 169 -26.56 16.07 16.35
C THR A 169 -27.61 15.18 15.68
N LEU A 170 -28.44 15.74 14.79
CA LEU A 170 -29.46 15.00 14.06
C LEU A 170 -28.85 14.01 13.08
N GLU A 171 -27.77 14.38 12.39
CA GLU A 171 -27.03 13.51 11.48
C GLU A 171 -26.42 12.33 12.24
N ALA A 172 -25.75 12.59 13.37
CA ALA A 172 -25.22 11.53 14.23
C ALA A 172 -26.33 10.60 14.73
N THR A 173 -27.42 11.15 15.26
CA THR A 173 -28.56 10.37 15.75
C THR A 173 -29.22 9.55 14.65
N ASN A 174 -29.38 10.11 13.45
CA ASN A 174 -29.96 9.41 12.31
C ASN A 174 -29.05 8.27 11.84
N ASN A 175 -27.74 8.49 11.82
CA ASN A 175 -26.78 7.42 11.53
C ASN A 175 -26.87 6.30 12.56
N ASP A 176 -26.91 6.59 13.85
CA ASP A 176 -27.05 5.58 14.91
C ASP A 176 -28.36 4.80 14.78
N LEU A 177 -29.48 5.50 14.54
CA LEU A 177 -30.79 4.88 14.32
C LEU A 177 -30.80 3.98 13.08
N ARG A 178 -30.18 4.40 11.98
CA ARG A 178 -30.04 3.58 10.76
C ARG A 178 -29.26 2.31 11.03
N HIS A 179 -28.12 2.42 11.71
CA HIS A 179 -27.32 1.25 12.08
C HIS A 179 -28.11 0.29 13.00
N SER A 180 -28.80 0.83 14.01
CA SER A 180 -29.63 0.04 14.92
C SER A 180 -30.80 -0.64 14.19
N ALA A 181 -31.45 0.06 13.27
CA ALA A 181 -32.54 -0.48 12.47
C ALA A 181 -32.07 -1.64 11.57
N THR A 182 -30.94 -1.47 10.87
CA THR A 182 -30.32 -2.54 10.07
C THR A 182 -29.97 -3.74 10.95
N ALA A 183 -29.25 -3.53 12.05
CA ALA A 183 -28.86 -4.62 12.96
C ALA A 183 -30.08 -5.37 13.54
N THR A 184 -31.15 -4.66 13.87
CA THR A 184 -32.39 -5.26 14.36
C THR A 184 -33.11 -6.04 13.26
N SER A 185 -33.13 -5.52 12.03
CA SER A 185 -33.67 -6.21 10.87
C SER A 185 -32.94 -7.52 10.62
N ASP A 186 -31.60 -7.49 10.59
CA ASP A 186 -30.76 -8.67 10.38
C ASP A 186 -31.00 -9.73 11.46
N LYS A 187 -31.07 -9.30 12.74
CA LYS A 187 -31.37 -10.21 13.85
C LYS A 187 -32.76 -10.82 13.75
N ASN A 188 -33.75 -10.05 13.30
CA ASN A 188 -35.11 -10.55 13.09
C ASN A 188 -35.15 -11.57 11.94
N GLU A 189 -34.45 -11.30 10.84
CA GLU A 189 -34.33 -12.23 9.71
C GLU A 189 -33.63 -13.53 10.14
N GLN A 190 -32.53 -13.43 10.90
CA GLN A 190 -31.88 -14.60 11.49
C GLN A 190 -32.84 -15.40 12.38
N THR A 191 -33.55 -14.74 13.29
CA THR A 191 -34.51 -15.40 14.20
C THR A 191 -35.64 -16.09 13.42
N ARG A 192 -36.13 -15.46 12.34
CA ARG A 192 -37.15 -16.06 11.46
C ARG A 192 -36.61 -17.28 10.73
N ALA A 193 -35.38 -17.22 10.24
CA ALA A 193 -34.73 -18.36 9.58
C ALA A 193 -34.54 -19.54 10.55
N GLU A 194 -34.09 -19.27 11.78
CA GLU A 194 -33.95 -20.27 12.84
C GLU A 194 -35.30 -20.91 13.20
N LEU A 195 -36.35 -20.11 13.36
CA LEU A 195 -37.70 -20.60 13.64
C LEU A 195 -38.24 -21.46 12.50
N GLN A 196 -38.03 -21.05 11.25
CA GLN A 196 -38.45 -21.82 10.07
C GLN A 196 -37.73 -23.16 10.00
N ALA A 197 -36.41 -23.17 10.24
CA ALA A 197 -35.61 -24.39 10.28
C ALA A 197 -36.09 -25.34 11.39
N TYR A 198 -36.30 -24.82 12.60
CA TYR A 198 -36.83 -25.59 13.73
C TYR A 198 -38.21 -26.17 13.44
N THR A 199 -39.12 -25.37 12.87
CA THR A 199 -40.47 -25.81 12.51
C THR A 199 -40.43 -26.93 11.49
N LYS A 200 -39.57 -26.81 10.47
CA LYS A 200 -39.37 -27.88 9.47
C LYS A 200 -38.87 -29.16 10.14
N MET A 201 -37.81 -29.06 10.96
CA MET A 201 -37.27 -30.22 11.68
C MET A 201 -38.33 -30.92 12.54
N LYS A 202 -39.15 -30.16 13.27
CA LYS A 202 -40.22 -30.73 14.10
C LYS A 202 -41.36 -31.33 13.29
N THR A 203 -41.67 -30.74 12.14
CA THR A 203 -42.65 -31.31 11.21
C THR A 203 -42.15 -32.66 10.66
N ASP A 204 -40.88 -32.73 10.26
CA ASP A 204 -40.24 -33.97 9.79
C ASP A 204 -40.21 -35.04 10.91
N GLU A 205 -39.93 -34.64 12.15
CA GLU A 205 -39.97 -35.53 13.33
C GLU A 205 -41.39 -36.10 13.56
N ILE A 206 -42.42 -35.25 13.49
CA ILE A 206 -43.82 -35.68 13.60
C ILE A 206 -44.18 -36.67 12.51
N LEU A 207 -43.76 -36.43 11.25
CA LEU A 207 -43.99 -37.36 10.15
C LEU A 207 -43.32 -38.71 10.40
N ASN A 208 -42.08 -38.71 10.87
CA ASN A 208 -41.35 -39.94 11.20
C ASN A 208 -42.00 -40.73 12.35
N LEU A 209 -42.50 -40.03 13.38
CA LEU A 209 -43.24 -40.65 14.47
C LEU A 209 -44.58 -41.22 14.00
N ASN A 210 -45.32 -40.49 13.16
CA ASN A 210 -46.58 -40.97 12.56
C ASN A 210 -46.38 -42.21 11.69
N ASN A 211 -45.30 -42.26 10.92
CA ASN A 211 -44.91 -43.43 10.14
C ASN A 211 -44.60 -44.63 11.06
N SER A 212 -43.90 -44.39 12.17
CA SER A 212 -43.58 -45.42 13.16
C SER A 212 -44.83 -45.95 13.87
N ILE A 213 -45.76 -45.07 14.26
CA ILE A 213 -47.06 -45.42 14.83
C ILE A 213 -47.84 -46.29 13.84
N SER A 214 -47.91 -45.90 12.57
CA SER A 214 -48.63 -46.66 11.55
C SER A 214 -48.03 -48.05 11.35
N ARG A 215 -46.69 -48.18 11.37
CA ARG A 215 -46.01 -49.48 11.32
C ARG A 215 -46.34 -50.35 12.53
N LEU A 216 -46.26 -49.79 13.74
CA LEU A 216 -46.55 -50.51 14.98
C LEU A 216 -48.02 -50.95 15.06
N LYS A 217 -48.96 -50.10 14.62
CA LYS A 217 -50.39 -50.47 14.52
C LYS A 217 -50.61 -51.66 13.60
N LYS A 218 -49.99 -51.63 12.40
CA LYS A 218 -50.10 -52.75 11.44
C LYS A 218 -49.52 -54.05 12.02
N GLU A 219 -48.42 -53.96 12.77
CA GLU A 219 -47.82 -55.11 13.45
C GLU A 219 -48.75 -55.64 14.55
N LEU A 220 -49.31 -54.76 15.38
CA LEU A 220 -50.28 -55.12 16.42
C LEU A 220 -51.49 -55.84 15.81
N GLU A 221 -52.13 -55.27 14.80
CA GLU A 221 -53.27 -55.87 14.10
C GLU A 221 -52.93 -57.22 13.45
N SER A 222 -51.68 -57.42 13.02
CA SER A 222 -51.22 -58.73 12.54
C SER A 222 -51.13 -59.73 13.69
N ARG A 223 -50.53 -59.35 14.82
CA ARG A 223 -50.39 -60.23 16.00
C ARG A 223 -51.74 -60.57 16.62
N GLU A 224 -52.67 -59.62 16.67
CA GLU A 224 -54.04 -59.85 17.15
C GLU A 224 -54.77 -60.85 16.26
N ARG A 225 -54.64 -60.74 14.92
CA ARG A 225 -55.21 -61.73 13.99
C ARG A 225 -54.61 -63.12 14.21
N ASP A 226 -53.28 -63.22 14.34
CA ASP A 226 -52.62 -64.49 14.61
C ASP A 226 -53.08 -65.10 15.94
N ALA A 227 -53.22 -64.28 16.98
CA ALA A 227 -53.72 -64.72 18.29
C ALA A 227 -55.16 -65.24 18.21
N ILE A 228 -56.05 -64.57 17.49
CA ILE A 228 -57.43 -65.03 17.26
C ILE A 228 -57.44 -66.40 16.56
N VAL A 229 -56.61 -66.58 15.52
CA VAL A 229 -56.49 -67.85 14.80
C VAL A 229 -55.96 -68.96 15.71
N MET A 230 -54.92 -68.67 16.51
CA MET A 230 -54.38 -69.62 17.49
C MET A 230 -55.41 -70.00 18.55
N GLN A 231 -56.19 -69.04 19.04
CA GLN A 231 -57.26 -69.28 20.01
C GLN A 231 -58.34 -70.18 19.41
N ALA A 232 -58.81 -69.89 18.20
CA ALA A 232 -59.80 -70.73 17.52
C ALA A 232 -59.30 -72.17 17.31
N ASN A 233 -58.02 -72.34 16.94
CA ASN A 233 -57.39 -73.66 16.83
C ASN A 233 -57.32 -74.38 18.18
N MET A 234 -56.97 -73.66 19.26
CA MET A 234 -56.94 -74.21 20.61
C MET A 234 -58.33 -74.67 21.05
N ASP A 235 -59.37 -73.85 20.83
CA ASP A 235 -60.75 -74.17 21.19
C ASP A 235 -61.24 -75.41 20.42
N TYR A 236 -60.94 -75.49 19.12
CA TYR A 236 -61.22 -76.68 18.31
C TYR A 236 -60.51 -77.92 18.87
N MET A 237 -59.22 -77.84 19.16
CA MET A 237 -58.45 -78.95 19.73
C MET A 237 -58.98 -79.36 21.12
N LEU A 238 -59.39 -78.40 21.94
CA LEU A 238 -59.99 -78.66 23.24
C LEU A 238 -61.34 -79.37 23.09
N GLN A 239 -62.19 -78.94 22.16
CA GLN A 239 -63.47 -79.59 21.86
C GLN A 239 -63.27 -81.03 21.39
N VAL A 240 -62.34 -81.24 20.44
CA VAL A 240 -61.98 -82.59 19.96
C VAL A 240 -61.47 -83.46 21.11
N THR A 241 -60.61 -82.92 21.97
CA THR A 241 -60.06 -83.65 23.11
C THR A 241 -61.17 -83.99 24.11
N SER A 242 -62.04 -83.04 24.45
CA SER A 242 -63.19 -83.23 25.33
C SER A 242 -64.15 -84.31 24.80
N GLN A 243 -64.46 -84.27 23.50
CA GLN A 243 -65.28 -85.29 22.84
C GLN A 243 -64.63 -86.68 22.94
N LYS A 244 -63.33 -86.80 22.65
CA LYS A 244 -62.60 -88.07 22.81
C LYS A 244 -62.54 -88.53 24.26
N THR A 245 -62.39 -87.63 25.23
CA THR A 245 -62.44 -87.94 26.65
C THR A 245 -63.81 -88.45 27.07
N LEU A 246 -64.89 -87.84 26.57
CA LEU A 246 -66.26 -88.28 26.81
C LEU A 246 -66.53 -89.66 26.20
N GLU A 247 -66.18 -89.86 24.93
CA GLU A 247 -66.29 -91.17 24.24
C GLU A 247 -65.53 -92.26 25.00
N ASN A 248 -64.29 -91.98 25.40
CA ASN A 248 -63.51 -92.89 26.23
C ASN A 248 -64.22 -93.20 27.56
N GLY A 249 -64.77 -92.19 28.24
CA GLY A 249 -65.54 -92.36 29.46
C GLY A 249 -66.80 -93.22 29.25
N GLN A 250 -67.55 -93.00 28.17
CA GLN A 250 -68.72 -93.79 27.80
C GLN A 250 -68.36 -95.25 27.50
N VAL A 251 -67.28 -95.49 26.76
CA VAL A 251 -66.76 -96.85 26.51
C VAL A 251 -66.38 -97.53 27.83
N CYS A 252 -65.68 -96.83 28.72
CA CYS A 252 -65.33 -97.36 30.03
C CYS A 252 -66.58 -97.72 30.85
N MET A 253 -67.60 -96.86 30.90
CA MET A 253 -68.86 -97.14 31.62
C MET A 253 -69.66 -98.28 30.98
N ALA A 254 -69.72 -98.35 29.65
CA ALA A 254 -70.42 -99.43 28.95
C ALA A 254 -69.74 -100.78 29.21
N THR A 255 -68.40 -100.80 29.15
CA THR A 255 -67.58 -101.95 29.54
C THR A 255 -67.84 -102.36 30.98
N ASP A 256 -67.80 -101.42 31.93
CA ASP A 256 -68.02 -101.70 33.34
C ASP A 256 -69.42 -102.29 33.61
N ASN A 257 -70.45 -101.69 33.00
CA ASN A 257 -71.82 -102.19 33.05
C ASN A 257 -71.97 -103.59 32.44
N LEU A 258 -71.36 -103.85 31.28
CA LEU A 258 -71.38 -105.17 30.65
C LEU A 258 -70.62 -106.20 31.47
N PHE A 259 -69.48 -105.83 32.06
CA PHE A 259 -68.68 -106.68 32.92
C PHE A 259 -69.47 -107.09 34.16
N HIS A 260 -70.11 -106.12 34.83
CA HIS A 260 -71.01 -106.41 35.96
C HIS A 260 -72.14 -107.36 35.57
N ARG A 261 -72.77 -107.17 34.41
CA ARG A 261 -73.83 -108.06 33.92
C ARG A 261 -73.33 -109.48 33.59
N CYS A 262 -72.14 -109.59 32.98
CA CYS A 262 -71.52 -110.88 32.68
C CYS A 262 -71.13 -111.60 33.96
N ASN A 263 -70.46 -110.91 34.90
CA ASN A 263 -70.04 -111.48 36.18
C ASN A 263 -71.24 -111.93 37.03
N SER A 264 -72.36 -111.19 37.00
CA SER A 264 -73.59 -111.56 37.71
C SER A 264 -74.28 -112.81 37.14
N ARG A 265 -74.03 -113.14 35.86
CA ARG A 265 -74.63 -114.30 35.17
C ARG A 265 -73.66 -115.47 35.00
N SER A 266 -72.37 -115.21 35.17
CA SER A 266 -71.33 -116.23 35.13
C SER A 266 -71.37 -117.08 36.39
N LYS A 267 -71.14 -118.38 36.23
CA LYS A 267 -70.89 -119.29 37.37
C LYS A 267 -69.43 -119.25 37.82
N VAL A 268 -68.57 -118.55 37.07
CA VAL A 268 -67.16 -118.31 37.37
C VAL A 268 -67.04 -116.94 38.01
N ASN A 269 -66.51 -116.88 39.24
CA ASN A 269 -66.34 -115.63 39.95
C ASN A 269 -65.09 -114.91 39.44
N HIS A 270 -65.27 -113.86 38.63
CA HIS A 270 -64.15 -113.06 38.12
C HIS A 270 -63.75 -112.00 39.16
N LYS A 271 -62.43 -111.74 39.29
CA LYS A 271 -61.93 -110.73 40.24
C LYS A 271 -62.47 -109.33 39.89
N PRO A 272 -62.83 -108.50 40.88
CA PRO A 272 -63.20 -107.11 40.63
C PRO A 272 -61.99 -106.37 40.06
N THR A 273 -62.14 -105.80 38.86
CA THR A 273 -61.10 -105.03 38.18
C THR A 273 -61.71 -103.73 37.68
N SER A 274 -61.00 -102.61 37.87
CA SER A 274 -61.43 -101.27 37.43
C SER A 274 -60.83 -100.84 36.08
N LYS A 275 -59.99 -101.68 35.47
CA LYS A 275 -59.35 -101.40 34.17
C LYS A 275 -60.24 -101.91 33.02
N PRO A 276 -60.68 -101.04 32.10
CA PRO A 276 -61.62 -101.42 31.03
C PRO A 276 -61.12 -102.55 30.12
N LEU A 277 -59.82 -102.59 29.80
CA LEU A 277 -59.27 -103.64 28.93
C LEU A 277 -59.35 -105.04 29.56
N GLU A 278 -59.07 -105.13 30.85
CA GLU A 278 -59.17 -106.39 31.60
C GLU A 278 -60.64 -106.81 31.78
N GLN A 279 -61.55 -105.85 31.96
CA GLN A 279 -63.00 -106.11 31.98
C GLN A 279 -63.53 -106.62 30.62
N LEU A 280 -63.10 -106.02 29.50
CA LEU A 280 -63.46 -106.46 28.15
C LEU A 280 -62.98 -107.89 27.85
N ALA A 281 -61.80 -108.29 28.33
CA ALA A 281 -61.31 -109.65 28.17
C ALA A 281 -62.26 -110.67 28.83
N VAL A 282 -62.68 -110.38 30.08
CA VAL A 282 -63.64 -111.24 30.80
C VAL A 282 -65.01 -111.28 30.11
N ILE A 283 -65.52 -110.14 29.62
CA ILE A 283 -66.76 -110.11 28.83
C ILE A 283 -66.60 -110.97 27.57
N GLY A 284 -65.46 -110.87 26.89
CA GLY A 284 -65.12 -111.65 25.70
C GLY A 284 -65.15 -113.15 25.96
N ASP A 285 -64.47 -113.61 27.03
CA ASP A 285 -64.45 -115.01 27.45
C ASP A 285 -65.86 -115.51 27.77
N PHE A 286 -66.64 -114.75 28.54
CA PHE A 286 -68.02 -115.10 28.88
C PHE A 286 -68.94 -115.20 27.65
N MET A 287 -68.78 -114.28 26.68
CA MET A 287 -69.56 -114.32 25.42
C MET A 287 -69.12 -115.49 24.52
N ALA A 288 -67.84 -115.84 24.50
CA ALA A 288 -67.33 -117.01 23.80
C ALA A 288 -67.90 -118.31 24.38
N ASP A 289 -67.95 -118.42 25.71
CA ASP A 289 -68.56 -119.54 26.42
C ASP A 289 -70.06 -119.65 26.14
N LEU A 290 -70.81 -118.53 26.20
CA LEU A 290 -72.22 -118.49 25.79
C LEU A 290 -72.40 -118.91 24.32
N GLY A 291 -71.53 -118.44 23.44
CA GLY A 291 -71.50 -118.82 22.03
C GLY A 291 -71.28 -120.33 21.85
N ALA A 292 -70.34 -120.91 22.60
CA ALA A 292 -70.08 -122.35 22.61
C ALA A 292 -71.28 -123.15 23.14
N ILE A 293 -71.93 -122.69 24.21
CA ILE A 293 -73.15 -123.29 24.77
C ILE A 293 -74.29 -123.25 23.76
N VAL A 294 -74.56 -122.11 23.11
CA VAL A 294 -75.61 -122.00 22.08
C VAL A 294 -75.30 -122.90 20.88
N LYS A 295 -74.02 -123.00 20.50
CA LYS A 295 -73.58 -123.89 19.42
C LYS A 295 -73.76 -125.37 19.80
N GLN A 296 -73.43 -125.76 21.03
CA GLN A 296 -73.72 -127.08 21.59
C GLN A 296 -75.23 -127.35 21.64
N TRP A 297 -76.05 -126.39 22.08
CA TRP A 297 -77.50 -126.53 22.13
C TRP A 297 -78.12 -126.65 20.73
N ARG A 298 -77.58 -125.96 19.72
CA ARG A 298 -77.96 -126.16 18.31
C ARG A 298 -77.57 -127.54 17.77
N VAL A 299 -76.47 -128.11 18.24
CA VAL A 299 -76.04 -129.47 17.88
C VAL A 299 -76.91 -130.52 18.57
N SER A 300 -77.21 -130.36 19.86
CA SER A 300 -78.11 -131.23 20.63
C SER A 300 -79.58 -131.10 20.18
N GLY A 301 -80.03 -129.91 19.77
CA GLY A 301 -81.35 -129.68 19.17
C GLY A 301 -81.51 -130.27 17.76
N LYS A 302 -80.40 -130.54 17.06
CA LYS A 302 -80.39 -131.32 15.82
C LYS A 302 -80.40 -132.84 16.09
N GLN A 303 -79.83 -133.31 17.19
CA GLN A 303 -79.92 -134.72 17.61
C GLN A 303 -81.33 -135.09 18.13
N ALA A 304 -82.04 -134.18 18.81
CA ALA A 304 -83.42 -134.43 19.28
C ALA A 304 -84.51 -134.39 18.18
N ARG A 305 -84.18 -133.99 16.95
CA ARG A 305 -85.10 -134.02 15.79
C ARG A 305 -84.84 -135.18 14.82
N GLY A 306 -83.90 -136.08 15.15
CA GLY A 306 -83.58 -137.27 14.35
C GLY A 306 -84.27 -138.57 14.79
N GLU A 307 -84.80 -138.69 16.01
CA GLU A 307 -85.45 -139.93 16.51
C GLU A 307 -86.97 -139.98 16.27
N LYS A 308 -87.42 -139.40 15.15
CA LYS A 308 -88.69 -139.76 14.51
C LYS A 308 -88.46 -140.00 13.02
N ASN A 309 -87.66 -141.02 12.73
CA ASN A 309 -87.90 -142.09 11.74
C ASN A 309 -86.79 -143.13 11.85
#